data_AF-Q0QRD9-F1
#
_entry.id   AF-Q0QRD9-F1
#
_cell.length_a   1.000
_cell.length_b   1.000
_cell.length_c   1.000
_cell.angle_alpha   90.00
_cell.angle_beta   90.00
_cell.angle_gamma   90.00
#
_symmetry.space_group_name_H-M   'P 1'
#
loop_
_entity.id
_entity.type
_entity.pdbx_description
1 polymer ?
#
loop_
_entity_poly.entity_id
_entity_poly.type
_entity_poly.pdbx_seq_one_letter_code
_entity_poly.pdbx_strand_id
1 'polypeptide(L)'
;DFQEVDHHAVEDRELKDHLLRKYSGYLSSLKQEFMKKKKKGKLPKDARQKLLDWWTVHYKWPYPSETEKIALAECTGLDQKQINNWFINQRKRHWKPSEDMQLMAMDGQSPHGATLYVERHLMTEGYHLDC
;
A
#
# COMPACT_ATOMS: atom_id res chain seq x y z
N ASP A 1 -50.44 32.38 2.72
CA ASP A 1 -50.50 31.64 1.46
C ASP A 1 -49.64 30.40 1.60
N PHE A 2 -50.23 29.29 2.04
CA PHE A 2 -49.54 28.07 2.50
C PHE A 2 -49.82 26.86 1.59
N GLN A 3 -50.70 27.02 0.60
CA GLN A 3 -51.04 25.97 -0.37
C GLN A 3 -50.02 25.87 -1.51
N GLU A 4 -49.26 26.93 -1.77
CA GLU A 4 -48.29 27.01 -2.88
C GLU A 4 -46.99 26.24 -2.59
N VAL A 5 -46.56 26.20 -1.32
CA VAL A 5 -45.31 25.54 -0.87
C VAL A 5 -45.41 24.02 -0.92
N ASP A 6 -46.59 23.47 -0.65
CA ASP A 6 -46.86 22.02 -0.65
C ASP A 6 -46.91 21.47 -2.09
N HIS A 7 -47.50 22.24 -3.01
CA HIS A 7 -47.57 21.90 -4.43
C HIS A 7 -46.18 21.79 -5.08
N HIS A 8 -45.27 22.73 -4.80
CA HIS A 8 -43.91 22.70 -5.35
C HIS A 8 -43.11 21.48 -4.83
N ALA A 9 -43.30 21.10 -3.57
CA ALA A 9 -42.63 19.93 -3.00
C ALA A 9 -43.14 18.61 -3.60
N VAL A 10 -44.42 18.55 -3.98
CA VAL A 10 -45.01 17.41 -4.69
C VAL A 10 -44.49 17.35 -6.12
N GLU A 11 -44.44 18.47 -6.83
CA GLU A 11 -43.88 18.56 -8.19
C GLU A 11 -42.41 18.16 -8.23
N ASP A 12 -41.61 18.61 -7.25
CA ASP A 12 -40.20 18.21 -7.11
C ASP A 12 -40.05 16.70 -6.86
N ARG A 13 -40.97 16.11 -6.08
CA ARG A 13 -40.98 14.68 -5.80
C ARG A 13 -41.33 13.87 -7.04
N GLU A 14 -42.34 14.30 -7.79
CA GLU A 14 -42.75 13.66 -9.03
C GLU A 14 -41.68 13.80 -10.12
N LEU A 15 -41.05 14.96 -10.22
CA LEU A 15 -39.94 15.20 -11.13
C LEU A 15 -38.76 14.30 -10.79
N LYS A 16 -38.42 14.19 -9.50
CA LYS A 16 -37.37 13.28 -9.02
C LYS A 16 -37.71 11.82 -9.32
N ASP A 17 -38.93 11.38 -9.09
CA ASP A 17 -39.34 10.00 -9.36
C ASP A 17 -39.34 9.69 -10.85
N HIS A 18 -39.81 10.63 -11.69
CA HIS A 18 -39.73 10.52 -13.14
C HIS A 18 -38.27 10.41 -13.60
N LEU A 19 -37.39 11.24 -13.07
CA LEU A 19 -35.96 11.25 -13.40
C LEU A 19 -35.28 9.95 -12.96
N LEU A 20 -35.53 9.50 -11.73
CA LEU A 20 -34.99 8.24 -11.22
C LEU A 20 -35.48 7.06 -12.05
N ARG A 21 -36.75 7.02 -12.44
CA ARG A 21 -37.31 5.94 -13.26
C ARG A 21 -36.71 5.94 -14.67
N LYS A 22 -36.58 7.11 -15.30
CA LYS A 22 -35.98 7.28 -16.64
C LYS A 22 -34.51 6.86 -16.69
N TYR A 23 -33.72 7.21 -15.67
CA TYR A 23 -32.27 6.97 -15.65
C TYR A 23 -31.85 5.75 -14.80
N SER A 24 -32.78 5.06 -14.15
CA SER A 24 -32.52 3.92 -13.25
C SER A 24 -31.61 2.84 -13.87
N GLY A 25 -31.86 2.45 -15.12
CA GLY A 25 -31.08 1.45 -15.84
C GLY A 25 -29.65 1.93 -16.14
N TYR A 26 -29.49 3.19 -16.58
CA TYR A 26 -28.18 3.79 -16.85
C TYR A 26 -27.36 3.93 -15.57
N LEU A 27 -27.97 4.42 -14.49
CA LEU A 27 -27.35 4.51 -13.16
C LEU A 27 -26.91 3.14 -12.65
N SER A 28 -27.74 2.11 -12.86
CA SER A 28 -27.43 0.73 -12.45
C SER A 28 -26.27 0.14 -13.26
N SER A 29 -26.25 0.34 -14.57
CA SER A 29 -25.14 -0.07 -15.45
C SER A 29 -23.85 0.64 -15.08
N LEU A 30 -23.90 1.96 -14.91
CA LEU A 30 -22.76 2.78 -14.51
C LEU A 30 -22.20 2.33 -13.15
N LYS A 31 -23.07 2.07 -12.17
CA LYS A 31 -22.69 1.50 -10.88
C LYS A 31 -22.02 0.14 -11.04
N GLN A 32 -22.55 -0.72 -11.92
CA GLN A 32 -21.96 -2.04 -12.18
C GLN A 32 -20.55 -1.92 -12.79
N GLU A 33 -20.34 -1.03 -13.75
CA GLU A 33 -19.03 -0.76 -14.36
C GLU A 33 -18.00 -0.26 -13.33
N PHE A 34 -18.39 0.68 -12.47
CA PHE A 34 -17.53 1.14 -11.36
C PHE A 34 -17.25 0.05 -10.33
N MET A 35 -18.20 -0.86 -10.09
CA MET A 35 -18.01 -1.99 -9.16
C MET A 35 -17.17 -3.12 -9.76
N LYS A 36 -17.24 -3.35 -11.08
CA LYS A 36 -16.38 -4.32 -11.79
C LYS A 36 -14.90 -3.94 -11.66
N LYS A 37 -14.57 -2.65 -11.70
CA LYS A 37 -13.21 -2.13 -11.42
C LYS A 37 -12.80 -2.25 -9.95
N LYS A 38 -13.74 -2.46 -9.03
CA LYS A 38 -13.54 -2.54 -7.58
C LYS A 38 -13.66 -3.96 -7.02
N LYS A 39 -13.26 -5.00 -7.76
CA LYS A 39 -13.09 -6.33 -7.15
C LYS A 39 -11.92 -6.29 -6.14
N LYS A 40 -12.22 -5.93 -4.89
CA LYS A 40 -11.39 -6.13 -3.69
C LYS A 40 -11.22 -7.63 -3.42
N GLY A 41 -10.58 -8.35 -4.34
CA GLY A 41 -10.17 -9.73 -4.19
C GLY A 41 -8.71 -9.83 -3.75
N LYS A 42 -8.23 -11.06 -3.57
CA LYS A 42 -6.79 -11.33 -3.46
C LYS A 42 -6.08 -10.75 -4.70
N LEU A 43 -4.86 -10.25 -4.53
CA LEU A 43 -4.06 -9.75 -5.64
C LEU A 43 -3.89 -10.85 -6.73
N PRO A 44 -3.87 -10.48 -8.02
CA PRO A 44 -3.55 -11.40 -9.12
C PRO A 44 -2.29 -12.23 -8.80
N LYS A 45 -2.26 -13.49 -9.23
CA LYS A 45 -1.12 -14.39 -8.91
C LYS A 45 0.19 -13.81 -9.45
N ASP A 46 0.19 -13.32 -10.67
CA ASP A 46 1.38 -12.75 -11.34
C ASP A 46 1.88 -11.49 -10.62
N ALA A 47 0.96 -10.61 -10.22
CA ALA A 47 1.30 -9.42 -9.44
C ALA A 47 1.95 -9.79 -8.11
N ARG A 48 1.42 -10.81 -7.43
CA ARG A 48 1.98 -11.30 -6.17
C ARG A 48 3.35 -11.93 -6.36
N GLN A 49 3.57 -12.65 -7.46
CA GLN A 49 4.87 -13.26 -7.73
C GLN A 49 5.95 -12.18 -7.84
N LYS A 50 5.70 -11.13 -8.63
CA LYS A 50 6.63 -9.99 -8.76
C LYS A 50 6.95 -9.32 -7.42
N LEU A 51 5.95 -9.18 -6.54
CA LEU A 51 6.13 -8.62 -5.20
C LEU A 51 6.97 -9.55 -4.30
N LEU A 52 6.75 -10.86 -4.41
CA LEU A 52 7.55 -11.86 -3.70
C LEU A 52 8.99 -11.90 -4.20
N ASP A 53 9.21 -11.78 -5.51
CA ASP A 53 10.55 -11.76 -6.10
C ASP A 53 11.36 -10.60 -5.51
N TRP A 54 10.81 -9.37 -5.53
CA TRP A 54 11.45 -8.22 -4.89
C TRP A 54 11.69 -8.45 -3.40
N TRP A 55 10.70 -9.01 -2.70
CA TRP A 55 10.77 -9.32 -1.27
C TRP A 55 11.91 -10.27 -0.91
N THR A 56 12.12 -11.33 -1.71
CA THR A 56 13.17 -12.32 -1.43
C THR A 56 14.57 -11.71 -1.52
N VAL A 57 14.80 -10.83 -2.50
CA VAL A 57 16.06 -10.10 -2.66
C VAL A 57 16.30 -9.14 -1.49
N HIS A 58 15.24 -8.50 -1.00
CA HIS A 58 15.30 -7.47 0.05
C HIS A 58 14.87 -7.99 1.43
N TYR A 59 14.92 -9.30 1.68
CA TYR A 59 14.36 -9.89 2.91
C TYR A 59 14.98 -9.32 4.19
N LYS A 60 16.27 -8.94 4.16
CA LYS A 60 16.96 -8.31 5.30
C LYS A 60 16.29 -6.98 5.66
N TRP A 61 16.05 -6.11 4.66
CA TRP A 61 15.45 -4.79 4.83
C TRP A 61 14.31 -4.58 3.82
N PRO A 62 13.11 -5.14 4.08
CA PRO A 62 12.03 -5.16 3.10
C PRO A 62 11.21 -3.87 3.10
N TYR A 63 11.89 -2.75 2.86
CA TYR A 63 11.33 -1.41 2.78
C TYR A 63 11.65 -0.81 1.40
N PRO A 64 10.77 -1.02 0.40
CA PRO A 64 11.00 -0.45 -0.93
C PRO A 64 10.98 1.08 -0.85
N SER A 65 11.93 1.70 -1.55
CA SER A 65 11.96 3.14 -1.80
C SER A 65 10.77 3.58 -2.64
N GLU A 66 10.52 4.89 -2.73
CA GLU A 66 9.38 5.41 -3.48
C GLU A 66 9.47 5.07 -4.97
N THR A 67 10.67 5.16 -5.55
CA THR A 67 10.93 4.77 -6.93
C THR A 67 10.66 3.29 -7.18
N GLU A 68 11.05 2.41 -6.25
CA GLU A 68 10.78 0.98 -6.37
C GLU A 68 9.28 0.67 -6.25
N LYS A 69 8.54 1.37 -5.39
CA LYS A 69 7.08 1.22 -5.32
C LYS A 69 6.41 1.62 -6.64
N ILE A 70 6.88 2.69 -7.28
CA ILE A 70 6.39 3.13 -8.59
C ILE A 70 6.68 2.03 -9.63
N ALA A 71 7.91 1.54 -9.71
CA ALA A 71 8.29 0.48 -10.64
C ALA A 71 7.47 -0.81 -10.42
N LEU A 72 7.22 -1.19 -9.16
CA LEU A 72 6.39 -2.34 -8.81
C LEU A 72 4.92 -2.10 -9.18
N ALA A 73 4.38 -0.90 -8.97
CA ALA A 73 3.03 -0.54 -9.38
C ALA A 73 2.86 -0.66 -10.90
N GLU A 74 3.80 -0.12 -11.68
CA GLU A 74 3.81 -0.22 -13.14
C GLU A 74 3.91 -1.66 -13.61
N CYS A 75 4.84 -2.45 -13.06
CA CYS A 75 5.04 -3.84 -13.45
C CYS A 75 3.86 -4.76 -13.10
N THR A 76 3.10 -4.44 -12.04
CA THR A 76 2.01 -5.28 -11.53
C THR A 76 0.62 -4.79 -11.91
N GLY A 77 0.50 -3.55 -12.39
CA GLY A 77 -0.79 -2.89 -12.64
C GLY A 77 -1.59 -2.60 -11.37
N LEU A 78 -0.92 -2.53 -10.21
CA LEU A 78 -1.53 -2.26 -8.92
C LEU A 78 -1.34 -0.80 -8.52
N ASP A 79 -2.29 -0.24 -7.78
CA ASP A 79 -2.14 1.07 -7.18
C ASP A 79 -1.03 1.05 -6.13
N GLN A 80 -0.27 2.15 -5.98
CA GLN A 80 0.75 2.28 -4.93
C GLN A 80 0.21 1.98 -3.53
N LYS A 81 -1.06 2.30 -3.25
CA LYS A 81 -1.73 1.93 -1.99
C LYS A 81 -1.80 0.41 -1.78
N GLN A 82 -2.07 -0.35 -2.84
CA GLN A 82 -2.10 -1.81 -2.78
C GLN A 82 -0.69 -2.38 -2.56
N ILE A 83 0.32 -1.80 -3.22
CA ILE A 83 1.74 -2.13 -3.00
C ILE A 83 2.13 -1.91 -1.53
N ASN A 84 1.86 -0.72 -1.00
CA ASN A 84 2.14 -0.37 0.40
C ASN A 84 1.46 -1.32 1.39
N ASN A 85 0.15 -1.57 1.19
CA ASN A 85 -0.60 -2.49 2.04
C ASN A 85 -0.09 -3.93 1.96
N TRP A 86 0.39 -4.35 0.79
CA TRP A 86 0.97 -5.67 0.63
C TRP A 86 2.26 -5.78 1.44
N PHE A 87 3.20 -4.84 1.29
CA PHE A 87 4.47 -4.86 2.03
C PHE A 87 4.30 -4.77 3.54
N ILE A 88 3.37 -3.93 4.02
CA ILE A 88 3.04 -3.85 5.45
C ILE A 88 2.54 -5.21 5.96
N ASN A 89 1.59 -5.83 5.26
CA ASN A 89 1.06 -7.14 5.66
C ASN A 89 2.09 -8.25 5.53
N GLN A 90 2.94 -8.20 4.50
CA GLN A 90 3.99 -9.18 4.26
C GLN A 90 5.04 -9.14 5.38
N ARG A 91 5.50 -7.94 5.77
CA ARG A 91 6.36 -7.75 6.95
C ARG A 91 5.72 -8.29 8.21
N LYS A 92 4.48 -7.88 8.51
CA LYS A 92 3.77 -8.33 9.71
C LYS A 92 3.65 -9.86 9.82
N ARG A 93 3.54 -10.57 8.69
CA ARG A 93 3.34 -12.02 8.66
C ARG A 93 4.62 -12.83 8.56
N HIS A 94 5.63 -12.31 7.85
CA HIS A 94 6.77 -13.12 7.39
C HIS A 94 8.13 -12.53 7.72
N TRP A 95 8.23 -11.29 8.20
CA TRP A 95 9.51 -10.70 8.54
C TRP A 95 9.85 -10.96 10.00
N LYS A 96 10.96 -11.67 10.20
CA LYS A 96 11.57 -11.89 11.50
C LYS A 96 12.97 -11.27 11.43
N PRO A 97 13.23 -10.14 12.12
CA PRO A 97 14.56 -9.57 12.19
C PRO A 97 15.52 -10.61 12.79
N SER A 98 16.66 -10.83 12.14
CA SER A 98 17.74 -11.66 12.69
C SER A 98 18.21 -11.14 14.06
N GLU A 99 18.84 -11.97 14.88
CA GLU A 99 19.35 -11.59 16.21
C GLU A 99 20.22 -10.32 16.17
N ASP A 100 21.08 -10.17 15.14
CA ASP A 100 21.89 -8.98 14.91
C ASP A 100 21.08 -7.68 14.71
N MET A 101 19.88 -7.77 14.12
CA MET A 101 18.97 -6.62 13.97
C MET A 101 18.14 -6.37 15.23
N GLN A 102 17.85 -7.40 16.01
CA GLN A 102 17.17 -7.24 17.30
C GLN A 102 18.05 -6.47 18.28
N LEU A 103 19.37 -6.69 18.22
CA LEU A 103 20.35 -5.92 18.98
C LEU A 103 20.30 -4.42 18.62
N MET A 104 20.18 -4.09 17.32
CA MET A 104 20.03 -2.69 16.85
C MET A 104 18.69 -2.04 17.25
N ALA A 105 17.64 -2.81 17.49
CA ALA A 105 16.31 -2.30 17.82
C ALA A 105 16.08 -2.05 19.33
N MET A 106 17.00 -2.48 20.19
CA MET A 106 16.86 -2.39 21.65
C MET A 106 17.71 -1.31 22.31
N ASP A 107 18.57 -0.60 21.58
CA ASP A 107 19.46 0.41 22.16
C ASP A 107 19.08 1.84 21.75
N GLY A 108 17.92 2.28 22.23
CA GLY A 108 17.46 3.67 22.18
C GLY A 108 18.01 4.55 23.31
N GLN A 109 19.02 4.10 24.06
CA GLN A 109 19.49 4.83 25.25
C GLN A 109 20.99 4.65 25.58
N SER A 110 21.89 4.63 24.60
CA SER A 110 23.32 4.83 24.90
C SER A 110 24.11 5.47 23.74
N PRO A 111 24.69 6.67 23.92
CA PRO A 111 25.49 7.31 22.88
C PRO A 111 26.88 6.66 22.68
N HIS A 112 27.17 5.55 23.36
CA HIS A 112 28.48 4.86 23.28
C HIS A 112 28.49 3.60 22.39
N GLY A 113 27.31 3.03 22.06
CA GLY A 113 27.23 1.80 21.25
C GLY A 113 27.59 2.01 19.78
N ALA A 114 27.21 3.16 19.21
CA ALA A 114 27.52 3.49 17.81
C ALA A 114 29.03 3.66 17.58
N THR A 115 29.75 4.32 18.51
CA THR A 115 31.20 4.54 18.43
C THR A 115 31.96 3.21 18.38
N LEU A 116 31.62 2.25 19.25
CA LEU A 116 32.31 0.96 19.29
C LEU A 116 32.06 0.11 18.03
N TYR A 117 30.92 0.28 17.35
CA TYR A 117 30.62 -0.45 16.11
C TYR A 117 31.27 0.17 14.88
N VAL A 118 31.27 1.51 14.78
CA VAL A 118 32.02 2.23 13.73
C VAL A 118 33.50 1.97 13.90
N GLU A 119 34.01 1.96 15.13
CA GLU A 119 35.42 1.67 15.45
C GLU A 119 35.79 0.19 15.21
N ARG A 120 34.90 -0.77 15.51
CA ARG A 120 35.10 -2.18 15.16
C ARG A 120 35.08 -2.44 13.65
N HIS A 121 34.23 -1.74 12.90
CA HIS A 121 34.14 -1.89 11.46
C HIS A 121 35.30 -1.18 10.73
N LEU A 122 35.75 -0.01 11.22
CA LEU A 122 36.97 0.64 10.72
C LEU A 122 38.24 -0.17 11.00
N MET A 123 38.31 -0.82 12.16
CA MET A 123 39.43 -1.70 12.50
C MET A 123 39.42 -2.96 11.62
N THR A 124 38.26 -3.59 11.35
CA THR A 124 38.23 -4.85 10.62
C THR A 124 38.48 -4.74 9.11
N GLU A 125 38.35 -3.55 8.50
CA GLU A 125 38.59 -3.33 7.07
C GLU A 125 39.90 -2.57 6.77
N GLY A 126 40.74 -2.32 7.79
CA GLY A 126 41.97 -1.52 7.67
C GLY A 126 43.28 -2.31 7.46
N TYR A 127 43.25 -3.64 7.35
CA TYR A 127 44.46 -4.46 7.12
C TYR A 127 44.23 -5.56 6.08
N HIS A 128 44.06 -5.14 4.82
CA HIS A 128 44.41 -5.97 3.68
C HIS A 128 44.91 -5.11 2.51
N LEU A 129 46.00 -4.40 2.76
CA LEU A 129 46.94 -3.96 1.73
C LEU A 129 48.27 -4.61 2.08
N ASP A 130 48.59 -5.72 1.41
CA ASP A 130 49.96 -6.13 1.08
C ASP A 130 49.96 -7.34 0.10
N CYS A 131 50.67 -7.14 -1.03
CA CYS A 131 50.96 -8.02 -2.18
C CYS A 131 49.83 -8.45 -3.13
#